data_AF-A0A3T0KU28-F1
#
_entry.id   AF-A0A3T0KU28-F1
#
_cell.length_a   1.000
_cell.length_b   1.000
_cell.length_c   1.000
_cell.angle_alpha   90.00
_cell.angle_beta   90.00
_cell.angle_gamma   90.00
#
_symmetry.space_group_name_H-M   'P 1'
#
loop_
_entity.id
_entity.type
_entity.pdbx_description
1 polymer ?
#
loop_
_entity_poly.entity_id
_entity_poly.type
_entity_poly.pdbx_seq_one_letter_code
_entity_poly.pdbx_strand_id
1 'polypeptide(L)'
;MYKITSKFHQQEAFRLKPHNGIDLKMEVGEPLRSIKEGVVRTADYGSTNAGKTVFVEWEDGKTAIYGHLSEFAVKNGQQVEAGDLIGYAGNTGHSTGSHLHFGLKEGSEFIDPTPYIDSLQHMNDVGYFVQSASTKFSFLSFFQQHMSLYTDMKMHLINIFSTDYMPFIKLFQNVIQLIFFNI
;
A
#
# COMPACT_ATOMS: atom_id res chain seq x y z
N MET A 1 -6.69 16.48 -2.95
CA MET A 1 -5.67 15.83 -3.78
C MET A 1 -4.44 16.71 -3.87
N TYR A 2 -3.28 16.13 -3.57
CA TYR A 2 -1.96 16.72 -3.71
C TYR A 2 -1.57 16.88 -5.17
N LYS A 3 -0.94 18.02 -5.50
CA LYS A 3 -0.42 18.26 -6.85
C LYS A 3 0.84 17.43 -7.07
N ILE A 4 0.87 16.61 -8.12
CA ILE A 4 2.10 15.94 -8.58
C ILE A 4 3.01 16.99 -9.23
N THR A 5 4.20 17.19 -8.68
CA THR A 5 5.18 18.18 -9.17
C THR A 5 6.27 17.57 -10.04
N SER A 6 6.54 16.28 -9.87
CA SER A 6 7.46 15.50 -10.70
C SER A 6 6.98 14.05 -10.81
N LYS A 7 7.10 13.47 -12.00
CA LYS A 7 6.72 12.08 -12.29
C LYS A 7 7.94 11.15 -12.29
N PHE A 8 7.69 9.86 -12.22
CA PHE A 8 8.73 8.85 -12.39
C PHE A 8 9.38 8.96 -13.76
N HIS A 9 10.71 8.83 -13.80
CA HIS A 9 11.56 9.02 -14.98
C HIS A 9 11.45 10.40 -15.66
N GLN A 10 10.80 11.38 -15.04
CA GLN A 10 10.84 12.74 -15.55
C GLN A 10 12.27 13.28 -15.45
N GLN A 11 12.76 13.82 -16.55
CA GLN A 11 14.06 14.48 -16.63
C GLN A 11 13.86 15.99 -16.58
N GLU A 12 13.92 16.59 -15.39
CA GLU A 12 13.91 18.04 -15.26
C GLU A 12 15.27 18.64 -15.62
N ALA A 13 15.26 19.90 -16.11
CA ALA A 13 16.47 20.61 -16.52
C ALA A 13 17.50 20.79 -15.38
N PHE A 14 17.06 20.78 -14.12
CA PHE A 14 17.91 20.91 -12.95
C PHE A 14 18.39 19.57 -12.37
N ARG A 15 17.89 18.44 -12.85
CA ARG A 15 18.34 17.10 -12.42
C ARG A 15 19.37 16.58 -13.40
N LEU A 16 20.43 15.93 -12.89
CA LEU A 16 21.43 15.25 -13.74
C LEU A 16 20.98 13.87 -14.21
N LYS A 17 19.99 13.27 -13.53
CA LYS A 17 19.44 11.95 -13.81
C LYS A 17 17.91 12.00 -13.78
N PRO A 18 17.22 11.05 -14.44
CA PRO A 18 15.78 10.94 -14.35
C PRO A 18 15.32 10.74 -12.92
N HIS A 19 14.10 11.19 -12.64
CA HIS A 19 13.51 11.06 -11.33
C HIS A 19 13.21 9.60 -10.95
N ASN A 20 13.60 9.21 -9.74
CA ASN A 20 13.46 7.84 -9.23
C ASN A 20 12.17 7.59 -8.44
N GLY A 21 11.21 8.53 -8.49
CA GLY A 21 9.95 8.43 -7.74
C GLY A 21 8.90 9.36 -8.28
N ILE A 22 7.96 9.76 -7.43
CA ILE A 22 6.98 10.81 -7.71
C ILE A 22 7.01 11.83 -6.58
N ASP A 23 6.88 13.10 -6.95
CA ASP A 23 6.88 14.21 -5.99
C ASP A 23 5.46 14.76 -5.83
N LEU A 24 5.00 14.83 -4.59
CA LEU A 24 3.69 15.37 -4.22
C LEU A 24 3.90 16.65 -3.42
N LYS A 25 3.38 17.77 -3.94
CA LYS A 25 3.43 19.05 -3.22
C LYS A 25 2.70 18.92 -1.89
N MET A 26 3.42 19.21 -0.80
CA MET A 26 2.93 19.19 0.58
C MET A 26 3.60 20.31 1.37
N GLU A 27 2.89 20.88 2.32
CA GLU A 27 3.44 21.86 3.25
C GLU A 27 4.29 21.17 4.34
N VAL A 28 5.27 21.89 4.89
CA VAL A 28 6.12 21.35 5.96
C VAL A 28 5.25 21.01 7.17
N GLY A 29 5.45 19.82 7.74
CA GLY A 29 4.69 19.36 8.90
C GLY A 29 3.39 18.63 8.54
N GLU A 30 3.01 18.54 7.26
CA GLU A 30 1.89 17.67 6.88
C GLU A 30 2.19 16.22 7.24
N PRO A 31 1.22 15.47 7.80
CA PRO A 31 1.47 14.08 8.18
C PRO A 31 1.79 13.22 6.96
N LEU A 32 2.73 12.30 7.13
CA LEU A 32 3.01 11.23 6.20
C LEU A 32 2.63 9.91 6.84
N ARG A 33 1.86 9.08 6.12
CA ARG A 33 1.33 7.81 6.57
C ARG A 33 1.74 6.70 5.62
N SER A 34 1.91 5.48 6.14
CA SER A 34 2.22 4.33 5.31
C SER A 34 1.03 4.00 4.42
N ILE A 35 1.21 3.83 3.12
CA ILE A 35 0.11 3.46 2.21
C ILE A 35 -0.18 1.95 2.18
N LYS A 36 0.70 1.14 2.78
CA LYS A 36 0.59 -0.32 2.86
C LYS A 36 1.31 -0.82 4.11
N GLU A 37 0.87 -1.96 4.62
CA GLU A 37 1.52 -2.62 5.76
C GLU A 37 2.95 -3.08 5.43
N GLY A 38 3.81 -3.12 6.46
CA GLY A 38 5.19 -3.55 6.30
C GLY A 38 6.06 -3.29 7.52
N VAL A 39 7.37 -3.41 7.32
CA VAL A 39 8.39 -3.18 8.36
C VAL A 39 9.27 -2.00 7.99
N VAL A 40 9.45 -1.07 8.93
CA VAL A 40 10.37 0.05 8.78
C VAL A 40 11.81 -0.48 8.81
N ARG A 41 12.49 -0.49 7.66
CA ARG A 41 13.89 -0.92 7.55
C ARG A 41 14.86 0.19 7.92
N THR A 42 14.50 1.43 7.58
CA THR A 42 15.30 2.63 7.87
C THR A 42 14.36 3.76 8.24
N ALA A 43 14.55 4.36 9.41
CA ALA A 43 13.81 5.53 9.89
C ALA A 43 14.67 6.81 9.87
N ASP A 44 15.96 6.71 9.53
CA ASP A 44 16.82 7.86 9.24
C ASP A 44 17.94 7.45 8.27
N TYR A 45 17.80 7.84 7.01
CA TYR A 45 18.83 7.62 5.98
C TYR A 45 19.96 8.67 6.05
N GLY A 46 19.79 9.74 6.83
CA GLY A 46 20.70 10.88 6.90
C GLY A 46 20.15 12.12 6.20
N SER A 47 21.02 13.09 5.94
CA SER A 47 20.62 14.43 5.45
C SER A 47 20.99 14.72 3.99
N THR A 48 21.60 13.77 3.27
CA THR A 48 22.03 13.96 1.87
C THR A 48 21.02 13.36 0.89
N ASN A 49 21.01 13.83 -0.36
CA ASN A 49 20.12 13.36 -1.43
C ASN A 49 18.63 13.38 -1.03
N ALA A 50 18.01 12.24 -0.71
CA ALA A 50 16.62 12.16 -0.26
C ALA A 50 16.38 12.80 1.12
N GLY A 51 17.44 13.23 1.82
CA GLY A 51 17.31 13.82 3.15
C GLY A 51 16.76 12.82 4.16
N LYS A 52 16.06 13.34 5.17
CA LYS A 52 15.41 12.51 6.18
C LYS A 52 14.40 11.61 5.47
N THR A 53 14.61 10.30 5.56
CA THR A 53 13.88 9.33 4.75
C THR A 53 13.49 8.12 5.57
N VAL A 54 12.25 7.66 5.39
CA VAL A 54 11.74 6.39 5.93
C VAL A 54 11.62 5.37 4.79
N PHE A 55 12.13 4.16 5.03
CA PHE A 55 12.02 3.01 4.13
C PHE A 55 11.11 1.97 4.79
N VAL A 56 10.02 1.62 4.12
CA VAL A 56 9.07 0.59 4.55
C VAL A 56 9.14 -0.55 3.55
N GLU A 57 9.59 -1.72 4.01
CA GLU A 57 9.54 -2.96 3.23
C GLU A 57 8.17 -3.62 3.42
N TRP A 58 7.46 -3.80 2.32
CA TRP A 58 6.15 -4.44 2.27
C TRP A 58 6.29 -5.96 2.17
N GLU A 59 5.21 -6.68 2.49
CA GLU A 59 5.20 -8.15 2.46
C GLU A 59 5.51 -8.75 1.07
N ASP A 60 5.23 -8.03 -0.01
CA ASP A 60 5.53 -8.45 -1.39
C ASP A 60 6.98 -8.15 -1.81
N GLY A 61 7.86 -7.81 -0.86
CA GLY A 61 9.30 -7.59 -1.06
C GLY A 61 9.67 -6.23 -1.66
N LYS A 62 8.68 -5.38 -1.96
CA LYS A 62 8.91 -4.01 -2.43
C LYS A 62 9.24 -3.09 -1.26
N THR A 63 10.07 -2.09 -1.51
CA THR A 63 10.42 -1.08 -0.51
C THR A 63 9.90 0.29 -0.93
N ALA A 64 8.97 0.84 -0.15
CA ALA A 64 8.50 2.21 -0.28
C ALA A 64 9.43 3.17 0.45
N ILE A 65 9.67 4.32 -0.17
CA ILE A 65 10.62 5.32 0.27
C ILE A 65 9.86 6.64 0.43
N TYR A 66 9.84 7.17 1.64
CA TYR A 66 9.25 8.46 1.97
C TYR A 66 10.39 9.42 2.28
N GLY A 67 10.72 10.30 1.34
CA GLY A 67 11.86 11.21 1.41
C GLY A 67 11.49 12.65 1.75
N HIS A 68 12.53 13.44 2.04
CA HIS A 68 12.49 14.86 2.37
C HIS A 68 11.72 15.22 3.65
N LEU A 69 11.62 14.29 4.61
CA LEU A 69 10.88 14.51 5.86
C LEU A 69 11.44 15.69 6.67
N SER A 70 10.58 16.30 7.48
CA SER A 70 11.00 17.23 8.54
C SER A 70 11.29 16.48 9.84
N GLU A 71 10.46 15.48 10.17
CA GLU A 71 10.52 14.71 11.40
C GLU A 71 10.01 13.27 11.18
N PHE A 72 10.50 12.34 11.98
CA PHE A 72 10.13 10.92 11.96
C PHE A 72 9.14 10.61 13.08
N ALA A 73 8.14 9.75 12.81
CA ALA A 73 7.20 9.25 13.81
C ALA A 73 7.36 7.75 14.10
N VAL A 74 8.36 7.10 13.48
CA VAL A 74 8.64 5.67 13.57
C VAL A 74 10.10 5.41 13.82
N LYS A 75 10.43 4.16 14.15
CA LYS A 75 11.81 3.68 14.40
C LYS A 75 12.12 2.42 13.57
N ASN A 76 13.41 2.13 13.40
CA ASN A 76 13.86 0.90 12.73
C ASN A 76 13.25 -0.35 13.39
N GLY A 77 12.80 -1.30 12.57
CA GLY A 77 12.18 -2.55 12.98
C GLY A 77 10.70 -2.44 13.38
N GLN A 78 10.12 -1.24 13.39
CA GLN A 78 8.70 -1.06 13.68
C GLN A 78 7.83 -1.66 12.56
N GLN A 79 6.84 -2.47 12.94
CA GLN A 79 5.75 -2.85 12.04
C GLN A 79 4.78 -1.68 11.91
N VAL A 80 4.30 -1.44 10.70
CA VAL A 80 3.32 -0.41 10.38
C VAL A 80 2.19 -1.02 9.56
N GLU A 81 0.97 -0.58 9.80
CA GLU A 81 -0.19 -0.87 8.97
C GLU A 81 -0.42 0.26 7.94
N ALA A 82 -1.31 0.02 6.99
CA ALA A 82 -1.75 1.08 6.09
C ALA A 82 -2.53 2.15 6.88
N GLY A 83 -2.14 3.41 6.72
CA GLY A 83 -2.67 4.57 7.46
C GLY A 83 -1.85 4.95 8.69
N ASP A 84 -0.89 4.14 9.14
CA ASP A 84 -0.04 4.48 10.28
C ASP A 84 0.85 5.68 10.00
N LEU A 85 0.98 6.58 10.98
CA LEU A 85 1.83 7.75 10.89
C LEU A 85 3.31 7.33 10.86
N ILE A 86 4.04 7.75 9.82
CA ILE A 86 5.47 7.45 9.65
C ILE A 86 6.37 8.68 9.85
N GLY A 87 5.83 9.88 9.71
CA GLY A 87 6.58 11.12 9.88
C GLY A 87 5.83 12.31 9.32
N TYR A 88 6.57 13.35 8.98
CA TYR A 88 6.01 14.62 8.52
C TYR A 88 6.76 15.16 7.31
N ALA A 89 6.03 15.71 6.35
CA ALA A 89 6.56 16.31 5.14
C ALA A 89 7.54 17.44 5.49
N GLY A 90 8.53 17.66 4.65
CA GLY A 90 9.57 18.64 4.90
C GLY A 90 10.27 19.08 3.63
N ASN A 91 11.49 19.58 3.83
CA ASN A 91 12.35 20.10 2.76
C ASN A 91 13.82 19.79 3.06
N THR A 92 14.12 18.57 3.51
CA THR A 92 15.49 18.16 3.86
C THR A 92 16.20 17.47 2.70
N GLY A 93 17.53 17.50 2.67
CA GLY A 93 18.31 16.94 1.56
C GLY A 93 18.28 17.82 0.31
N HIS A 94 18.43 17.19 -0.86
CA HIS A 94 18.42 17.86 -2.15
C HIS A 94 16.97 18.04 -2.63
N SER A 95 16.34 19.10 -2.11
CA SER A 95 14.96 19.47 -2.41
C SER A 95 14.87 20.94 -2.78
N THR A 96 14.00 21.28 -3.73
CA THR A 96 13.79 22.67 -4.21
C THR A 96 12.61 23.36 -3.54
N GLY A 97 11.86 22.65 -2.70
CA GLY A 97 10.71 23.16 -1.96
C GLY A 97 10.03 22.03 -1.17
N SER A 98 9.11 22.38 -0.27
CA SER A 98 8.44 21.36 0.55
C SER A 98 7.60 20.40 -0.32
N HIS A 99 7.85 19.09 -0.17
CA HIS A 99 7.12 18.03 -0.84
C HIS A 99 7.40 16.66 -0.19
N LEU A 100 6.57 15.68 -0.52
CA LEU A 100 6.91 14.27 -0.35
C LEU A 100 7.57 13.78 -1.64
N HIS A 101 8.78 13.22 -1.53
CA HIS A 101 9.33 12.33 -2.55
C HIS A 101 8.94 10.90 -2.20
N PHE A 102 8.12 10.28 -3.04
CA PHE A 102 7.74 8.87 -2.89
C PHE A 102 8.46 8.01 -3.94
N GLY A 103 9.38 7.18 -3.49
CA GLY A 103 10.07 6.19 -4.31
C GLY A 103 9.56 4.79 -4.03
N LEU A 104 9.67 3.90 -5.02
CA LEU A 104 9.36 2.49 -4.86
C LEU A 104 10.50 1.65 -5.46
N LYS A 105 10.92 0.62 -4.74
CA LYS A 105 11.95 -0.30 -5.21
C LYS A 105 11.47 -1.75 -5.20
N GLU A 106 11.99 -2.51 -6.16
CA GLU A 106 11.96 -3.98 -6.14
C GLU A 106 13.42 -4.46 -6.24
N GLY A 107 13.92 -5.04 -5.15
CA GLY A 107 15.36 -5.27 -4.99
C GLY A 107 16.16 -3.96 -4.98
N SER A 108 17.14 -3.83 -5.89
CA SER A 108 17.97 -2.62 -6.03
C SER A 108 17.38 -1.55 -6.94
N GLU A 109 16.41 -1.92 -7.80
CA GLU A 109 15.91 -1.07 -8.87
C GLU A 109 14.73 -0.21 -8.43
N PHE A 110 14.70 1.04 -8.88
CA PHE A 110 13.52 1.88 -8.74
C PHE A 110 12.48 1.50 -9.79
N ILE A 111 11.24 1.37 -9.37
CA ILE A 111 10.09 1.03 -10.22
C ILE A 111 9.03 2.12 -10.14
N ASP A 112 8.15 2.17 -11.14
CA ASP A 112 7.12 3.20 -11.25
C ASP A 112 6.09 3.10 -10.11
N PRO A 113 5.98 4.11 -9.23
CA PRO A 113 5.00 4.13 -8.15
C PRO A 113 3.61 4.60 -8.59
N THR A 114 3.40 4.94 -9.87
CA THR A 114 2.11 5.41 -10.42
C THR A 114 0.90 4.55 -10.04
N PRO A 115 0.99 3.20 -9.98
CA PRO A 115 -0.13 2.37 -9.53
C PRO A 115 -0.63 2.68 -8.10
N TYR A 116 0.17 3.35 -7.28
CA TYR A 116 -0.15 3.70 -5.89
C TYR A 116 -0.57 5.16 -5.70
N ILE A 117 -0.73 5.93 -6.78
CA ILE A 117 -1.12 7.35 -6.70
C ILE A 117 -2.43 7.51 -5.92
N ASP A 118 -3.43 6.67 -6.15
CA ASP A 118 -4.72 6.80 -5.46
C ASP A 118 -4.55 6.71 -3.93
N SER A 119 -3.78 5.74 -3.45
CA SER A 119 -3.49 5.58 -2.02
C SER A 119 -2.65 6.75 -1.47
N LEU A 120 -1.71 7.29 -2.24
CA LEU A 120 -0.92 8.46 -1.86
C LEU A 120 -1.77 9.73 -1.79
N GLN A 121 -2.73 9.89 -2.69
CA GLN A 121 -3.66 11.03 -2.71
C GLN A 121 -4.60 11.02 -1.50
N HIS A 122 -4.88 9.83 -0.95
CA HIS A 122 -5.71 9.62 0.23
C HIS A 122 -4.90 9.32 1.51
N MET A 123 -3.58 9.49 1.50
CA MET A 123 -2.74 9.04 2.61
C MET A 123 -3.13 9.64 3.97
N ASN A 124 -3.67 10.87 3.98
CA ASN A 124 -4.13 11.57 5.18
C ASN A 124 -5.63 11.45 5.46
N ASP A 125 -6.35 10.68 4.64
CA ASP A 125 -7.71 10.23 4.93
C ASP A 125 -7.65 8.86 5.61
N VAL A 126 -7.65 8.84 6.94
CA VAL A 126 -7.59 7.59 7.72
C VAL A 126 -8.78 6.68 7.40
N GLY A 127 -9.92 7.23 6.99
CA GLY A 127 -11.11 6.46 6.61
C GLY A 127 -10.90 5.61 5.36
N TYR A 128 -10.05 6.05 4.43
CA TYR A 128 -9.74 5.34 3.19
C TYR A 128 -9.08 3.96 3.46
N PHE A 129 -8.13 3.91 4.40
CA PHE A 129 -7.45 2.65 4.76
C PHE A 129 -8.32 1.75 5.64
N VAL A 130 -9.13 2.32 6.53
CA VAL A 130 -10.09 1.55 7.33
C VAL A 130 -11.17 0.91 6.43
N GLN A 131 -11.68 1.63 5.43
CA GLN A 131 -12.72 1.13 4.54
C GLN A 131 -12.19 0.00 3.63
N SER A 132 -10.98 0.13 3.10
CA SER A 132 -10.35 -0.94 2.30
C SER A 132 -10.03 -2.20 3.13
N ALA A 133 -9.56 -2.03 4.38
CA ALA A 133 -9.36 -3.14 5.32
C ALA A 133 -10.69 -3.81 5.71
N SER A 134 -11.74 -3.03 6.01
CA SER A 134 -13.06 -3.54 6.37
C SER A 134 -13.73 -4.31 5.23
N THR A 135 -13.45 -3.95 3.97
CA THR A 135 -13.96 -4.69 2.79
C THR A 135 -13.27 -6.05 2.68
N LYS A 136 -11.95 -6.13 2.89
CA LYS A 136 -11.22 -7.41 3.00
C LYS A 136 -11.74 -8.26 4.16
N PHE A 137 -11.96 -7.65 5.32
CA PHE A 137 -12.50 -8.33 6.50
C PHE A 137 -13.95 -8.80 6.27
N SER A 138 -14.77 -8.04 5.54
CA SER A 138 -16.13 -8.43 5.16
C SER A 138 -16.13 -9.62 4.21
N PHE A 139 -15.22 -9.68 3.22
CA PHE A 139 -15.14 -10.84 2.33
C PHE A 139 -14.57 -12.08 3.03
N LEU A 140 -13.50 -11.96 3.81
CA LEU A 140 -12.92 -13.07 4.58
C LEU A 140 -13.90 -13.61 5.62
N SER A 141 -14.57 -12.73 6.35
CA SER A 141 -15.59 -13.12 7.33
C SER A 141 -16.80 -13.76 6.64
N PHE A 142 -17.27 -13.17 5.53
CA PHE A 142 -18.33 -13.76 4.70
C PHE A 142 -17.92 -15.15 4.19
N PHE A 143 -16.74 -15.28 3.57
CA PHE A 143 -16.24 -16.55 3.05
C PHE A 143 -16.09 -17.59 4.15
N GLN A 144 -15.51 -17.23 5.29
CA GLN A 144 -15.30 -18.13 6.42
C GLN A 144 -16.63 -18.57 7.07
N GLN A 145 -17.58 -17.65 7.23
CA GLN A 145 -18.93 -17.94 7.72
C GLN A 145 -19.72 -18.84 6.75
N HIS A 146 -19.57 -18.66 5.44
CA HIS A 146 -20.27 -19.49 4.45
C HIS A 146 -19.55 -20.82 4.18
N MET A 147 -18.24 -20.92 4.39
CA MET A 147 -17.50 -22.19 4.36
C MET A 147 -17.74 -23.05 5.60
N SER A 148 -17.94 -22.45 6.79
CA SER A 148 -18.35 -23.21 7.97
C SER A 148 -19.74 -23.82 7.76
N LEU A 149 -20.67 -23.06 7.15
CA LEU A 149 -21.96 -23.60 6.70
C LEU A 149 -21.78 -24.77 5.73
N TYR A 150 -20.82 -24.72 4.80
CA TYR A 150 -20.54 -25.84 3.87
C TYR A 150 -20.01 -27.09 4.58
N THR A 151 -19.23 -26.92 5.64
CA THR A 151 -18.66 -28.01 6.44
C THR A 151 -19.73 -28.69 7.30
N ASP A 152 -20.63 -27.89 7.89
CA ASP A 152 -21.81 -28.39 8.61
C ASP A 152 -22.83 -29.04 7.66
N MET A 153 -23.01 -28.48 6.46
CA MET A 153 -23.87 -29.05 5.42
C MET A 153 -23.32 -30.38 4.91
N LYS A 154 -21.98 -30.52 4.74
CA LYS A 154 -21.33 -31.80 4.42
C LYS A 154 -21.63 -32.84 5.49
N MET A 155 -21.54 -32.49 6.77
CA MET A 155 -21.83 -33.41 7.89
C MET A 155 -23.30 -33.85 7.92
N HIS A 156 -24.24 -32.98 7.52
CA HIS A 156 -25.67 -33.33 7.43
C HIS A 156 -26.05 -34.06 6.14
N LEU A 157 -25.40 -33.77 5.01
CA LEU A 157 -25.73 -34.34 3.71
C LEU A 157 -25.09 -35.72 3.45
N ILE A 158 -23.89 -35.98 4.01
CA ILE A 158 -23.26 -37.32 4.01
C ILE A 158 -24.15 -38.37 4.68
N ASN A 159 -25.00 -37.96 5.62
CA ASN A 159 -25.93 -38.86 6.32
C ASN A 159 -27.29 -39.03 5.63
N ILE A 160 -27.60 -38.30 4.55
CA ILE A 160 -28.97 -38.30 4.00
C ILE A 160 -29.05 -38.65 2.50
N PHE A 161 -28.06 -38.38 1.64
CA PHE A 161 -28.16 -38.82 0.23
C PHE A 161 -26.82 -39.09 -0.47
N SER A 162 -26.80 -40.17 -1.27
CA SER A 162 -25.77 -40.46 -2.30
C SER A 162 -25.95 -39.58 -3.54
N THR A 163 -26.05 -38.26 -3.39
CA THR A 163 -26.30 -37.34 -4.51
C THR A 163 -25.02 -36.67 -4.97
N ASP A 164 -24.81 -36.64 -6.29
CA ASP A 164 -23.70 -35.95 -6.94
C ASP A 164 -23.78 -34.43 -6.69
N TYR A 165 -22.77 -33.89 -6.00
CA TYR A 165 -22.67 -32.48 -5.64
C TYR A 165 -21.95 -31.62 -6.70
N MET A 166 -21.50 -32.20 -7.81
CA MET A 166 -20.79 -31.47 -8.86
C MET A 166 -21.55 -30.27 -9.45
N PRO A 167 -22.89 -30.29 -9.61
CA PRO A 167 -23.62 -29.13 -10.12
C PRO A 167 -23.51 -27.90 -9.22
N PHE A 168 -23.54 -28.10 -7.89
CA PHE A 168 -23.42 -27.01 -6.92
C PHE A 168 -22.00 -26.45 -6.86
N ILE A 169 -20.99 -27.32 -6.91
CA ILE A 169 -19.59 -26.91 -6.95
C ILE A 169 -19.31 -26.08 -8.21
N LYS A 170 -19.80 -26.52 -9.38
CA LYS A 170 -19.67 -25.77 -10.64
C LYS A 170 -20.39 -24.42 -10.60
N LEU A 171 -21.60 -24.36 -10.02
CA LEU A 171 -22.31 -23.10 -9.86
C LEU A 171 -21.53 -22.12 -8.99
N PHE A 172 -20.98 -22.60 -7.86
CA PHE A 172 -20.17 -21.78 -6.96
C PHE A 172 -18.88 -21.30 -7.62
N GLN A 173 -18.18 -22.19 -8.35
CA GLN A 173 -16.99 -21.84 -9.13
C GLN A 173 -17.28 -20.76 -10.18
N ASN A 174 -18.38 -20.89 -10.93
CA ASN A 174 -18.77 -19.90 -11.93
C ASN A 174 -19.09 -18.54 -11.31
N VAL A 175 -19.74 -18.49 -10.14
CA VAL A 175 -20.03 -17.24 -9.44
C VAL A 175 -18.74 -16.56 -8.97
N ILE A 176 -17.81 -17.31 -8.39
CA ILE A 176 -16.47 -16.78 -8.04
C ILE A 176 -15.74 -16.29 -9.29
N GLN A 177 -15.78 -17.04 -10.39
CA GLN A 177 -15.11 -16.66 -11.63
C GLN A 177 -15.71 -15.37 -12.22
N LEU A 178 -17.03 -15.22 -12.15
CA LEU A 178 -17.73 -14.02 -12.63
C LEU A 178 -17.43 -12.79 -11.78
N ILE A 179 -17.29 -12.94 -10.46
CA ILE A 179 -17.06 -11.83 -9.52
C ILE A 179 -15.60 -11.38 -9.52
N PHE A 180 -14.65 -12.31 -9.66
CA PHE A 180 -13.22 -12.03 -9.39
C PHE A 180 -12.31 -12.05 -10.62
N PHE A 181 -12.76 -12.57 -11.77
CA PHE A 181 -11.89 -12.77 -12.95
C PHE A 181 -12.44 -12.18 -14.25
N ASN A 182 -13.52 -11.39 -14.19
CA ASN A 182 -14.19 -10.80 -15.36
C ASN A 182 -14.21 -9.26 -15.36
N ILE A 183 -13.18 -8.63 -14.78
CA ILE A 183 -12.85 -7.20 -14.96
C ILE A 183 -11.49 -7.11 -15.65
#